data_AF-A0A918TSM9-F1
#
_entry.id   AF-A0A918TSM9-F1
#
_cell.length_a   1.000
_cell.length_b   1.000
_cell.length_c   1.000
_cell.angle_alpha   90.00
_cell.angle_beta   90.00
_cell.angle_gamma   90.00
#
_symmetry.space_group_name_H-M   'P 1'
#
loop_
_entity.id
_entity.type
_entity.pdbx_description
1 polymer ?
#
loop_
_entity_poly.entity_id
_entity_poly.type
_entity_poly.pdbx_seq_one_letter_code
_entity_poly.pdbx_strand_id
1 'polypeptide(L)'
;MRIRNVLPVVLLAASGLFVGAGNASAAGGYPGFQCFKTQDRTQYCSDAKVKNHATGDAWIKTCPADVLSAVSGKPYILEKRPAAAKSC
;
A
#
# COMPACT_ATOMS: atom_id res chain seq x y z
N MET A 1 -29.05 8.94 -54.99
CA MET A 1 -29.95 8.74 -53.84
C MET A 1 -29.58 7.39 -53.22
N ARG A 2 -29.18 7.19 -51.95
CA ARG A 2 -29.29 7.93 -50.68
C ARG A 2 -28.04 7.58 -49.82
N ILE A 3 -27.29 8.59 -49.38
CA ILE A 3 -27.19 9.12 -47.99
C ILE A 3 -26.17 8.36 -47.11
N ARG A 4 -25.07 9.07 -46.80
CA ARG A 4 -24.07 8.83 -45.75
C ARG A 4 -24.69 9.12 -44.38
N ASN A 5 -24.33 8.37 -43.33
CA ASN A 5 -24.37 8.75 -41.91
C ASN A 5 -23.52 7.72 -41.14
N VAL A 6 -22.22 7.95 -40.90
CA VAL A 6 -21.59 8.73 -39.80
C VAL A 6 -22.03 8.26 -38.40
N LEU A 7 -21.03 7.84 -37.61
CA LEU A 7 -21.10 7.28 -36.25
C LEU A 7 -21.78 8.20 -35.23
N PRO A 8 -22.16 7.61 -34.08
CA PRO A 8 -21.83 8.22 -32.79
C PRO A 8 -20.91 7.31 -31.97
N VAL A 9 -19.66 7.76 -31.86
CA VAL A 9 -18.76 7.48 -30.73
C VAL A 9 -19.23 8.30 -29.53
N VAL A 10 -19.01 7.76 -28.33
CA VAL A 10 -19.08 8.38 -26.99
C VAL A 10 -20.39 8.20 -26.20
N LEU A 11 -20.29 7.38 -25.15
CA LEU A 11 -20.80 7.64 -23.79
C LEU A 11 -19.94 6.77 -22.85
N LEU A 12 -18.76 7.25 -22.45
CA LEU A 12 -18.54 7.97 -21.18
C LEU A 12 -19.42 7.46 -20.03
N ALA A 13 -18.98 6.38 -19.39
CA ALA A 13 -19.28 6.11 -17.99
C ALA A 13 -17.97 6.20 -17.20
N ALA A 14 -17.55 7.44 -16.94
CA ALA A 14 -16.58 7.74 -15.90
C ALA A 14 -17.33 7.78 -14.56
N SER A 15 -17.07 6.82 -13.67
CA SER A 15 -17.28 6.94 -12.21
C SER A 15 -16.66 5.72 -11.53
N GLY A 16 -15.58 5.92 -10.78
CA GLY A 16 -15.05 4.90 -9.87
C GLY A 16 -13.55 4.65 -9.89
N LEU A 17 -12.73 5.67 -10.12
CA LEU A 17 -11.33 5.65 -9.71
C LEU A 17 -11.28 5.67 -8.18
N PHE A 18 -11.21 4.53 -7.49
CA PHE A 18 -10.46 4.43 -6.23
C PHE A 18 -9.90 3.02 -6.05
N VAL A 19 -8.58 2.96 -6.28
CA VAL A 19 -7.61 1.99 -5.79
C VAL A 19 -8.03 1.41 -4.45
N GLY A 20 -8.64 0.23 -4.52
CA GLY A 20 -8.93 -0.64 -3.39
C GLY A 20 -8.11 -1.91 -3.48
N ALA A 21 -6.84 -1.83 -3.87
CA ALA A 21 -5.84 -2.84 -3.51
C ALA A 21 -5.58 -2.75 -2.00
N GLY A 22 -6.64 -2.92 -1.20
CA GLY A 22 -6.54 -3.38 0.15
C GLY A 22 -6.08 -4.82 0.06
N ASN A 23 -4.78 -5.00 -0.17
CA ASN A 23 -4.05 -6.12 0.37
C ASN A 23 -4.27 -6.03 1.89
N ALA A 24 -5.41 -6.55 2.36
CA ALA A 24 -5.61 -7.02 3.71
C ALA A 24 -4.69 -8.24 3.83
N SER A 25 -3.39 -7.95 3.79
CA SER A 25 -2.37 -8.92 4.06
C SER A 25 -2.63 -9.33 5.50
N ALA A 26 -3.03 -10.60 5.67
CA ALA A 26 -3.42 -11.17 6.95
C ALA A 26 -2.45 -10.71 8.04
N ALA A 27 -3.00 -10.26 9.17
CA ALA A 27 -2.23 -9.93 10.35
C ALA A 27 -1.38 -11.16 10.73
N GLY A 28 -0.12 -11.14 10.33
CA GLY A 28 0.84 -12.19 10.58
C GLY A 28 1.25 -12.16 12.04
N GLY A 29 1.56 -13.33 12.58
CA GLY A 29 2.22 -13.41 13.87
C GLY A 29 3.69 -12.99 13.73
N TYR A 30 4.35 -12.79 14.86
CA TYR A 30 5.81 -12.83 14.83
C TYR A 30 6.28 -14.29 14.68
N PRO A 31 7.36 -14.57 13.94
CA PRO A 31 8.13 -13.63 13.14
C PRO A 31 7.44 -13.24 11.82
N GLY A 32 7.39 -11.93 11.53
CA GLY A 32 6.74 -11.40 10.33
C GLY A 32 7.32 -10.06 9.89
N PHE A 33 6.95 -9.58 8.70
CA PHE A 33 7.43 -8.31 8.17
C PHE A 33 6.69 -7.15 8.84
N GLN A 34 7.44 -6.26 9.49
CA GLN A 34 6.86 -5.04 10.07
C GLN A 34 6.54 -4.08 8.93
N CYS A 35 5.29 -3.67 8.83
CA CYS A 35 4.80 -2.79 7.78
C CYS A 35 4.02 -1.61 8.36
N PHE A 36 3.98 -0.52 7.62
CA PHE A 36 3.08 0.60 7.84
C PHE A 36 2.77 1.29 6.52
N LYS A 37 1.76 2.17 6.52
CA LYS A 37 1.41 2.98 5.36
C LYS A 37 1.64 4.45 5.69
N THR A 38 1.98 5.25 4.70
CA THR A 38 2.01 6.71 4.83
C THR A 38 0.70 7.34 4.35
N GLN A 39 0.51 8.62 4.63
CA GLN A 39 -0.63 9.42 4.17
C GLN A 39 -0.77 9.40 2.64
N ASP A 40 0.34 9.32 1.91
CA ASP A 40 0.38 9.20 0.44
C ASP A 40 0.00 7.80 -0.07
N ARG A 41 -0.45 6.91 0.81
CA ARG A 41 -0.76 5.49 0.54
C ARG A 41 0.46 4.68 0.10
N THR A 42 1.68 5.19 0.35
CA THR A 42 2.91 4.42 0.16
C THR A 42 3.03 3.40 1.29
N GLN A 43 3.31 2.15 0.95
CA GLN A 43 3.50 1.09 1.92
C GLN A 43 4.99 0.84 2.14
N TYR A 44 5.42 0.86 3.40
CA TYR A 44 6.76 0.52 3.83
C TYR A 44 6.73 -0.79 4.59
N CYS A 45 7.70 -1.66 4.35
CA CYS A 45 7.86 -2.91 5.05
C CYS A 45 9.35 -3.22 5.28
N SER A 46 9.66 -3.85 6.40
CA SER A 46 11.01 -4.31 6.72
C SER A 46 11.53 -5.27 5.64
N ASP A 47 12.84 -5.24 5.37
CA ASP A 47 13.45 -6.16 4.40
C ASP A 47 13.49 -7.61 4.89
N ALA A 48 13.51 -7.79 6.22
CA ALA A 48 13.50 -9.08 6.89
C ALA A 48 12.33 -9.21 7.87
N LYS A 49 11.97 -10.45 8.21
CA LYS A 49 10.98 -10.72 9.26
C LYS A 49 11.55 -10.30 10.62
N VAL A 50 10.83 -9.45 11.33
CA VAL A 50 11.14 -9.08 12.71
C VAL A 50 10.62 -10.16 13.66
N LYS A 51 11.33 -10.38 14.76
CA LYS A 51 11.06 -11.49 15.69
C LYS A 51 10.01 -11.16 16.76
N ASN A 52 9.74 -9.88 17.01
CA ASN A 52 8.81 -9.40 18.02
C ASN A 52 8.47 -7.92 17.78
N HIS A 53 7.50 -7.42 18.56
CA HIS A 53 7.02 -6.05 18.47
C HIS A 53 8.09 -5.00 18.76
N ALA A 54 8.94 -5.21 19.77
CA ALA A 54 10.01 -4.28 20.09
C ALA A 54 11.00 -4.09 18.92
N THR A 55 11.32 -5.18 18.21
CA THR A 55 12.19 -5.15 17.04
C THR A 55 11.50 -4.47 15.85
N GLY A 56 10.20 -4.72 15.67
CA GLY A 56 9.38 -4.03 14.67
C GLY A 56 9.35 -2.51 14.89
N ASP A 57 9.05 -2.08 16.11
CA ASP A 57 9.02 -0.66 16.47
C ASP A 57 10.39 0.01 16.36
N ALA A 58 11.46 -0.70 16.74
CA ALA A 58 12.83 -0.22 16.56
C ALA A 58 13.14 -0.01 15.07
N TRP A 59 12.73 -0.93 14.20
CA TRP A 59 12.89 -0.77 12.75
C TRP A 59 12.06 0.40 12.20
N ILE A 60 10.83 0.62 12.65
CA ILE A 60 10.05 1.79 12.20
C ILE A 60 10.82 3.07 12.55
N LYS A 61 11.40 3.16 13.75
CA LYS A 61 12.20 4.31 14.19
C LYS A 61 13.49 4.53 13.40
N THR A 62 13.97 3.54 12.62
CA THR A 62 15.11 3.76 11.71
C THR A 62 14.70 4.41 10.40
N CYS A 63 13.40 4.54 10.12
CA CYS A 63 12.92 5.23 8.93
C CYS A 63 13.25 6.73 8.95
N PRO A 64 13.42 7.35 7.77
CA PRO A 64 13.58 8.79 7.64
C PRO A 64 12.47 9.58 8.34
N ALA A 65 12.78 10.74 8.90
CA ALA A 65 11.85 11.54 9.70
C ALA A 65 10.63 12.03 8.89
N ASP A 66 10.80 12.27 7.60
CA ASP A 66 9.73 12.60 6.65
C ASP A 66 8.75 11.44 6.48
N VAL A 67 9.25 10.21 6.35
CA VAL A 67 8.44 8.99 6.27
C VAL A 67 7.70 8.76 7.58
N LEU A 68 8.38 8.92 8.72
CA LEU A 68 7.80 8.78 10.06
C LEU A 68 6.69 9.79 10.32
N SER A 69 6.88 11.04 9.90
CA SER A 69 5.87 12.09 10.02
C SER A 69 4.66 11.84 9.13
N ALA A 70 4.86 11.12 8.03
CA ALA A 70 3.81 10.75 7.10
C ALA A 70 3.10 9.44 7.47
N VAL A 71 3.48 8.73 8.56
CA VAL A 71 2.83 7.47 8.94
C VAL A 71 1.33 7.69 9.15
N SER A 72 0.53 6.84 8.52
CA SER A 72 -0.91 6.84 8.59
C SER A 72 -1.42 5.49 9.10
N GLY A 73 -2.21 5.53 10.17
CA GLY A 73 -2.74 4.35 10.84
C GLY A 73 -1.73 3.63 11.73
N LYS A 74 -2.11 2.44 12.21
CA LYS A 74 -1.26 1.62 13.06
C LYS A 74 -0.34 0.74 12.20
N PRO A 75 0.94 0.59 12.58
CA PRO A 75 1.80 -0.43 11.99
C PRO A 75 1.21 -1.84 12.19
N TYR A 76 1.50 -2.75 11.26
CA TYR A 76 0.96 -4.10 11.23
C TYR A 76 2.00 -5.10 10.73
N ILE A 77 1.79 -6.38 11.05
CA ILE A 77 2.69 -7.48 10.67
C ILE A 77 2.11 -8.27 9.52
N LEU A 78 2.95 -8.58 8.52
CA LEU A 78 2.58 -9.43 7.39
C LEU A 78 3.44 -10.69 7.33
N GLU A 79 2.84 -11.82 6.97
CA GLU A 79 3.58 -13.07 6.71
C GLU A 79 4.48 -12.98 5.47
N LYS A 80 4.02 -12.25 4.45
CA LYS A 80 4.72 -12.05 3.17
C LYS A 80 4.91 -10.56 2.91
N ARG A 81 6.13 -10.17 2.56
CA ARG A 81 6.43 -8.81 2.12
C ARG A 81 5.77 -8.53 0.78
N PRO A 82 4.96 -7.46 0.65
CA PRO A 82 4.44 -7.03 -0.64
C PRO A 82 5.59 -6.61 -1.57
N ALA A 83 5.55 -7.03 -2.83
CA ALA A 83 6.61 -6.71 -3.80
C ALA A 83 6.76 -5.20 -4.06
N ALA A 84 5.68 -4.44 -3.91
CA ALA A 84 5.66 -2.99 -4.08
C ALA A 84 6.05 -2.22 -2.80
N ALA A 85 6.26 -2.90 -1.67
CA ALA A 85 6.58 -2.23 -0.42
C ALA A 85 8.01 -1.67 -0.44
N LYS A 86 8.14 -0.39 -0.06
CA LYS A 86 9.44 0.27 0.09
C LYS A 86 10.12 -0.20 1.38
N SER A 87 11.45 -0.20 1.38
CA SER A 87 12.22 -0.28 2.61
C SER A 87 12.46 1.12 3.17
N CYS A 88 12.63 1.15 4.47
CA CYS A 88 13.50 2.09 5.15
C CYS A 88 14.85 1.36 5.28
#